data_AF-A0A933UVG0-F1
#
_entry.id   AF-A0A933UVG0-F1
#
_cell.length_a   1.000
_cell.length_b   1.000
_cell.length_c   1.000
_cell.angle_alpha   90.00
_cell.angle_beta   90.00
_cell.angle_gamma   90.00
#
_symmetry.space_group_name_H-M   'P 1'
#
loop_
_entity.id
_entity.type
_entity.pdbx_description
1 polymer ?
#
loop_
_entity_poly.entity_id
_entity_poly.type
_entity_poly.pdbx_seq_one_letter_code
_entity_poly.pdbx_strand_id
1 'polypeptide(L)'
;MSKENDIFKIHVNPQQEFLFQHKKEEHQKDETIQESTHKRTLKDILKDTTKQILASAIIFVIGIIILNWSAYYQILKSKYEDLTGTKEQSPLEQLVEPKSAKIPNMILNKSSDSEIQNKQIPALNLEVTPSDNRIIIPRINQNIPVVRVSSESLLRRDWNALEKDMQEALKDGVVHYPGTSVPGQSGSIAITGHSSYFPWDPGRFKDVFALLHEVVIGDKIIVYWEQKKYIYEVYDIKVVLPEDISILKQTPEDKLTLITCTPVGTNLKRLIVTAKPISIDNVPLKTDKITR
;
A
#
# COMPACT_ATOMS: atom_id res chain seq x y z
N MET A 1 -2.80 -67.38 102.55
CA MET A 1 -3.90 -66.39 102.55
C MET A 1 -3.60 -65.44 101.40
N SER A 2 -4.21 -65.53 100.19
CA SER A 2 -5.62 -65.28 99.81
C SER A 2 -6.04 -63.90 100.35
N LYS A 3 -6.44 -62.88 99.58
CA LYS A 3 -7.31 -62.75 98.38
C LYS A 3 -6.93 -61.46 97.61
N GLU A 4 -6.91 -61.43 96.28
CA GLU A 4 -8.01 -61.02 95.36
C GLU A 4 -8.42 -59.54 95.53
N ASN A 5 -8.29 -58.75 94.46
CA ASN A 5 -9.12 -57.56 94.24
C ASN A 5 -9.17 -57.22 92.73
N ASP A 6 -10.42 -57.06 92.29
CA ASP A 6 -10.89 -56.99 90.91
C ASP A 6 -10.53 -55.70 90.16
N ILE A 7 -10.04 -55.93 88.95
CA ILE A 7 -10.47 -55.37 87.66
C ILE A 7 -11.48 -54.20 87.71
N PHE A 8 -11.02 -53.00 87.35
CA PHE A 8 -11.84 -51.97 86.71
C PHE A 8 -11.37 -51.81 85.26
N LYS A 9 -12.03 -52.49 84.31
CA LYS A 9 -11.87 -52.21 82.88
C LYS A 9 -12.84 -51.08 82.52
N ILE A 10 -12.28 -49.91 82.23
CA ILE A 10 -13.03 -48.78 81.66
C ILE A 10 -13.50 -49.22 80.28
N HIS A 11 -14.81 -49.45 80.13
CA HIS A 11 -15.42 -49.73 78.84
C HIS A 11 -15.56 -48.41 78.08
N VAL A 12 -14.54 -48.08 77.29
CA VAL A 12 -14.60 -46.92 76.41
C VAL A 12 -15.63 -47.22 75.31
N ASN A 13 -16.61 -46.34 75.15
CA ASN A 13 -17.67 -46.51 74.15
C ASN A 13 -17.02 -46.51 72.73
N PRO A 14 -17.22 -47.56 71.91
CA PRO A 14 -16.65 -47.66 70.56
C PRO A 14 -16.95 -46.44 69.66
N GLN A 15 -18.07 -45.76 69.90
CA GLN A 15 -18.44 -44.55 69.15
C GLN A 15 -17.55 -43.35 69.48
N GLN A 16 -17.07 -43.24 70.72
CA GLN A 16 -16.15 -42.16 71.10
C GLN A 16 -14.77 -42.38 70.52
N GLU A 17 -14.30 -43.62 70.46
CA GLU A 17 -13.02 -43.97 69.84
C GLU A 17 -13.04 -43.70 68.32
N PHE A 18 -14.17 -43.98 67.65
CA PHE A 18 -14.38 -43.63 66.25
C PHE A 18 -14.38 -42.10 66.03
N LEU A 19 -15.07 -41.33 66.88
CA LEU A 19 -15.09 -39.87 66.80
C LEU A 19 -13.71 -39.23 67.07
N PHE A 20 -12.92 -39.80 67.98
CA PHE A 20 -11.56 -39.34 68.27
C PHE A 20 -10.59 -39.65 67.12
N GLN A 21 -10.70 -40.82 66.49
CA GLN A 21 -9.89 -41.18 65.33
C GLN A 21 -10.25 -40.30 64.11
N HIS A 22 -11.53 -40.08 63.84
CA HIS A 22 -11.95 -39.22 62.74
C HIS A 22 -11.56 -37.76 62.94
N LYS A 23 -11.63 -37.24 64.17
CA LYS A 23 -11.17 -35.88 64.48
C LYS A 23 -9.66 -35.72 64.35
N LYS A 24 -8.87 -36.76 64.64
CA LYS A 24 -7.42 -36.78 64.37
C LYS A 24 -7.11 -36.84 62.88
N GLU A 25 -7.85 -37.63 62.12
CA GLU A 25 -7.69 -37.69 60.66
C GLU A 25 -8.08 -36.39 59.96
N GLU A 26 -9.14 -35.70 60.41
CA GLU A 26 -9.49 -34.35 59.92
C GLU A 26 -8.41 -33.32 60.28
N HIS A 27 -7.92 -33.30 61.53
CA HIS A 27 -6.86 -32.37 61.91
C HIS A 27 -5.55 -32.63 61.16
N GLN A 28 -5.21 -33.89 60.92
CA GLN A 28 -4.02 -34.26 60.18
C GLN A 28 -4.17 -34.03 58.67
N LYS A 29 -5.39 -34.13 58.12
CA LYS A 29 -5.71 -33.65 56.75
C LYS A 29 -5.59 -32.14 56.64
N ASP A 30 -6.09 -31.38 57.60
CA ASP A 30 -5.98 -29.91 57.57
C ASP A 30 -4.53 -29.44 57.73
N GLU A 31 -3.72 -30.11 58.54
CA GLU A 31 -2.27 -29.84 58.65
C GLU A 31 -1.52 -30.24 57.37
N THR A 32 -1.83 -31.40 56.75
CA THR A 32 -1.21 -31.79 55.47
C THR A 32 -1.69 -30.97 54.27
N ILE A 33 -2.91 -30.43 54.30
CA ILE A 33 -3.43 -29.51 53.28
C ILE A 33 -2.79 -28.12 53.43
N GLN A 34 -2.47 -27.67 54.65
CA GLN A 34 -1.79 -26.38 54.87
C GLN A 34 -0.30 -26.39 54.52
N GLU A 35 0.39 -27.54 54.59
CA GLU A 35 1.85 -27.59 54.36
C GLU A 35 2.28 -27.74 52.88
N SER A 36 1.33 -27.92 51.94
CA SER A 36 1.65 -28.03 50.50
C SER A 36 1.59 -26.71 49.71
N THR A 37 1.28 -25.59 50.36
CA THR A 37 1.36 -24.27 49.72
C THR A 37 2.80 -23.76 49.72
N HIS A 38 3.62 -24.32 48.81
CA HIS A 38 4.91 -23.73 48.48
C HIS A 38 4.68 -22.26 48.11
N LYS A 39 5.06 -21.36 49.02
CA LYS A 39 4.85 -19.91 48.92
C LYS A 39 5.75 -19.39 47.81
N ARG A 40 5.32 -19.55 46.55
CA ARG A 40 6.08 -19.17 45.35
C ARG A 40 6.47 -17.70 45.49
N THR A 41 7.77 -17.43 45.43
CA THR A 41 8.28 -16.08 45.53
C THR A 41 7.79 -15.29 44.32
N LEU A 42 7.54 -13.99 44.47
CA LEU A 42 7.16 -13.13 43.34
C LEU A 42 8.14 -13.28 42.16
N LYS A 43 9.43 -13.50 42.43
CA LYS A 43 10.47 -13.77 41.42
C LYS A 43 10.20 -15.03 40.60
N ASP A 44 9.69 -16.09 41.21
CA ASP A 44 9.38 -17.35 40.54
C ASP A 44 8.15 -17.20 39.65
N ILE A 45 7.13 -16.49 40.15
CA ILE A 45 5.92 -16.14 39.38
C ILE A 45 6.28 -15.26 38.18
N LEU A 46 7.12 -14.25 38.38
CA LEU A 46 7.62 -13.38 37.30
C LEU A 46 8.42 -14.16 36.25
N LYS A 47 9.27 -15.11 36.68
CA LYS A 47 10.07 -15.94 35.76
C LYS A 47 9.20 -16.90 34.95
N ASP A 48 8.17 -17.48 35.55
CA ASP A 48 7.25 -18.38 34.85
C ASP A 48 6.33 -17.60 33.91
N THR A 49 5.89 -16.41 34.32
CA THR A 49 5.08 -15.52 33.48
C THR A 49 5.87 -15.03 32.26
N THR A 50 7.13 -14.64 32.45
CA THR A 50 8.00 -14.21 31.32
C THR A 50 8.26 -15.35 30.33
N LYS A 51 8.46 -16.58 30.81
CA LYS A 51 8.55 -17.77 29.93
C LYS A 51 7.27 -18.02 29.16
N GLN A 52 6.10 -17.87 29.78
CA GLN A 52 4.81 -18.06 29.11
C GLN A 52 4.55 -16.98 28.07
N ILE A 53 4.87 -15.71 28.36
CA ILE A 53 4.79 -14.60 27.41
C ILE A 53 5.73 -14.83 26.23
N LEU A 54 6.95 -15.32 26.48
CA LEU A 54 7.90 -15.62 25.41
C LEU A 54 7.38 -16.77 24.53
N ALA A 55 6.86 -17.83 25.14
CA ALA A 55 6.29 -18.96 24.41
C ALA A 55 5.07 -18.55 23.56
N SER A 56 4.17 -17.72 24.11
CA SER A 56 3.01 -17.23 23.37
C SER A 56 3.41 -16.27 22.25
N ALA A 57 4.42 -15.42 22.45
CA ALA A 57 4.98 -14.56 21.41
C ALA A 57 5.57 -15.37 20.26
N ILE A 58 6.31 -16.46 20.55
CA ILE A 58 6.87 -17.35 19.51
C ILE A 58 5.74 -18.01 18.71
N ILE A 59 4.72 -18.55 19.38
CA ILE A 59 3.57 -19.18 18.71
C ILE A 59 2.83 -18.16 17.85
N PHE A 60 2.65 -16.93 18.34
CA PHE A 60 2.00 -15.85 17.61
C PHE A 60 2.77 -15.46 16.34
N VAL A 61 4.11 -15.33 16.43
CA VAL A 61 4.98 -15.06 15.27
C VAL A 61 4.90 -16.18 14.26
N ILE A 62 4.97 -17.45 14.70
CA ILE A 62 4.83 -18.61 13.83
C ILE A 62 3.44 -18.60 13.14
N GLY A 63 2.38 -18.29 13.89
CA GLY A 63 1.03 -18.16 13.36
C GLY A 63 0.91 -17.10 12.28
N ILE A 64 1.50 -15.92 12.48
CA ILE A 64 1.53 -14.84 11.47
C ILE A 64 2.27 -15.30 10.21
N ILE A 65 3.39 -16.00 10.35
CA ILE A 65 4.18 -16.53 9.23
C ILE A 65 3.36 -17.55 8.43
N ILE A 66 2.64 -18.45 9.11
CA ILE A 66 1.80 -19.47 8.45
C ILE A 66 0.59 -18.82 7.75
N LEU A 67 -0.13 -17.92 8.43
CA LEU A 67 -1.31 -17.25 7.87
C LEU A 67 -0.97 -16.38 6.66
N ASN A 68 0.22 -15.79 6.65
CA ASN A 68 0.70 -14.95 5.55
C ASN A 68 1.76 -15.67 4.71
N TRP A 69 1.80 -17.01 4.74
CA TRP A 69 2.81 -17.79 4.03
C TRP A 69 2.85 -17.49 2.54
N SER A 70 1.68 -17.27 1.92
CA SER A 70 1.59 -16.89 0.51
C SER A 70 2.33 -15.57 0.20
N ALA A 71 2.15 -14.54 1.03
CA ALA A 71 2.83 -13.25 0.86
C ALA A 71 4.34 -13.37 1.10
N TYR A 72 4.76 -14.08 2.15
CA TYR A 72 6.18 -14.32 2.43
C TYR A 72 6.84 -15.16 1.33
N TYR A 73 6.14 -16.15 0.79
CA TYR A 73 6.62 -17.00 -0.30
C TYR A 73 6.86 -16.17 -1.58
N GLN A 74 5.97 -15.22 -1.91
CA GLN A 74 6.17 -14.34 -3.08
C GLN A 74 7.38 -13.40 -2.91
N ILE A 75 7.63 -12.90 -1.70
CA ILE A 75 8.82 -12.09 -1.39
C ILE A 75 10.10 -12.93 -1.48
N LEU A 76 10.05 -14.19 -1.02
CA LEU A 76 11.21 -15.10 -1.09
C LEU A 76 11.50 -15.53 -2.54
N LYS A 77 10.45 -15.81 -3.32
CA LYS A 77 10.53 -16.17 -4.73
C LYS A 77 11.20 -15.06 -5.55
N SER A 78 10.79 -13.80 -5.38
CA SER A 78 11.41 -12.69 -6.12
C SER A 78 12.90 -12.54 -5.82
N LYS A 79 13.33 -12.83 -4.59
CA LYS A 79 14.75 -12.80 -4.19
C LYS A 79 15.55 -14.01 -4.69
N TYR A 80 14.90 -15.17 -4.87
CA TYR A 80 15.51 -16.39 -5.40
C TYR A 80 15.63 -16.35 -6.94
N GLU A 81 14.66 -15.76 -7.62
CA GLU A 81 14.65 -15.58 -9.08
C GLU A 81 15.73 -14.59 -9.54
N ASP A 82 15.99 -13.52 -8.78
CA ASP A 82 17.12 -12.59 -9.02
C ASP A 82 18.49 -13.27 -8.90
N LEU A 83 18.60 -14.41 -8.19
CA LEU A 83 19.85 -15.14 -7.95
C LEU A 83 20.04 -16.36 -8.88
N THR A 84 18.97 -16.91 -9.44
CA THR A 84 19.02 -18.16 -10.24
C THR A 84 18.80 -17.97 -11.74
N GLY A 85 18.46 -16.76 -12.21
CA GLY A 85 18.53 -16.41 -13.63
C GLY A 85 17.57 -17.18 -14.55
N THR A 86 16.59 -17.88 -14.01
CA THR A 86 15.56 -18.59 -14.79
C THR A 86 14.29 -17.74 -14.87
N LYS A 87 14.12 -17.01 -15.98
CA LYS A 87 12.84 -16.43 -16.38
C LYS A 87 11.90 -17.56 -16.81
N GLU A 88 10.96 -17.95 -15.94
CA GLU A 88 9.74 -18.61 -16.42
C GLU A 88 8.72 -17.56 -16.84
N GLN A 89 8.20 -17.73 -18.05
CA GLN A 89 7.21 -16.86 -18.67
C GLN A 89 5.91 -16.91 -17.87
N SER A 90 5.36 -15.72 -17.58
CA SER A 90 4.07 -15.58 -16.90
C SER A 90 2.94 -16.17 -17.77
N PRO A 91 2.02 -16.99 -17.22
CA PRO A 91 0.90 -17.63 -17.93
C PRO A 91 -0.15 -16.71 -18.58
N LEU A 92 0.15 -15.45 -18.87
CA LEU A 92 -0.83 -14.45 -19.35
C LEU A 92 -0.93 -14.34 -20.87
N GLU A 93 -0.20 -15.17 -21.63
CA GLU A 93 -0.37 -15.28 -23.08
C GLU A 93 -1.70 -15.93 -23.50
N GLN A 94 -2.49 -16.48 -22.56
CA GLN A 94 -3.74 -17.19 -22.85
C GLN A 94 -5.04 -16.42 -22.56
N LEU A 95 -4.97 -15.14 -22.16
CA LEU A 95 -6.18 -14.32 -21.94
C LEU A 95 -6.41 -13.22 -22.99
N VAL A 96 -5.69 -13.24 -24.10
CA VAL A 96 -5.92 -12.32 -25.22
C VAL A 96 -6.81 -12.99 -26.27
N GLU A 97 -8.12 -13.06 -25.99
CA GLU A 97 -9.13 -13.03 -27.04
C GLU A 97 -9.94 -11.73 -26.92
N PRO A 98 -10.01 -10.90 -27.98
CA PRO A 98 -10.79 -9.67 -27.94
C PRO A 98 -12.27 -9.97 -28.21
N LYS A 99 -13.08 -10.10 -27.16
CA LYS A 99 -14.54 -9.95 -27.31
C LYS A 99 -14.89 -8.47 -27.45
N SER A 100 -15.07 -8.06 -28.71
CA SER A 100 -15.68 -6.79 -29.11
C SER A 100 -17.08 -6.65 -28.48
N ALA A 101 -17.24 -5.70 -27.56
CA ALA A 101 -18.54 -5.24 -27.11
C ALA A 101 -18.98 -4.04 -27.95
N LYS A 102 -20.07 -4.19 -28.71
CA LYS A 102 -20.76 -3.09 -29.40
C LYS A 102 -21.41 -2.17 -28.37
N ILE A 103 -21.08 -0.88 -28.40
CA ILE A 103 -21.84 0.16 -27.69
C ILE A 103 -23.04 0.56 -28.56
N PRO A 104 -24.28 0.61 -28.04
CA PRO A 104 -25.44 1.06 -28.80
C PRO A 104 -25.40 2.58 -29.06
N ASN A 105 -25.59 2.98 -30.32
CA ASN A 105 -25.89 4.36 -30.67
C ASN A 105 -27.30 4.71 -30.19
N MET A 106 -27.39 5.52 -29.13
CA MET A 106 -28.65 6.15 -28.74
C MET A 106 -28.91 7.35 -29.67
N ILE A 107 -30.04 7.25 -30.37
CA ILE A 107 -30.58 8.19 -31.34
C ILE A 107 -30.90 9.53 -30.65
N LEU A 108 -30.42 10.63 -31.23
CA LEU A 108 -31.09 11.93 -31.17
C LEU A 108 -31.30 12.37 -32.62
N ASN A 109 -32.53 12.21 -33.10
CA ASN A 109 -32.94 12.74 -34.38
C ASN A 109 -34.26 13.51 -34.24
N LYS A 110 -34.29 14.64 -34.96
CA LYS A 110 -35.44 15.39 -35.44
C LYS A 110 -35.97 16.55 -34.58
N SER A 111 -35.63 17.75 -35.05
CA SER A 111 -36.64 18.61 -35.66
C SER A 111 -36.01 19.42 -36.80
N SER A 112 -36.40 19.05 -38.01
CA SER A 112 -36.22 19.80 -39.24
C SER A 112 -37.26 20.92 -39.28
N ASP A 113 -36.80 22.16 -39.11
CA ASP A 113 -37.42 23.33 -39.72
C ASP A 113 -36.31 24.07 -40.47
N SER A 114 -36.43 24.01 -41.79
CA SER A 114 -35.62 24.73 -42.75
C SER A 114 -35.99 26.20 -42.72
N GLU A 115 -35.00 27.07 -42.99
CA GLU A 115 -35.11 28.54 -43.04
C GLU A 115 -34.97 29.23 -41.68
N ILE A 116 -33.72 29.35 -41.20
CA ILE A 116 -33.12 30.62 -40.72
C ILE A 116 -31.68 30.29 -40.27
N GLN A 117 -30.71 31.08 -40.75
CA GLN A 117 -29.27 31.11 -40.42
C GLN A 117 -28.31 30.29 -41.30
N ASN A 118 -28.31 30.64 -42.60
CA ASN A 118 -27.08 30.67 -43.41
C ASN A 118 -26.11 31.75 -42.87
N LYS A 119 -25.53 31.49 -41.70
CA LYS A 119 -24.28 32.11 -41.27
C LYS A 119 -23.49 30.97 -40.65
N GLN A 120 -22.49 30.49 -41.38
CA GLN A 120 -21.64 29.39 -40.98
C GLN A 120 -20.79 29.88 -39.80
N ILE A 121 -21.38 29.86 -38.60
CA ILE A 121 -20.67 29.99 -37.35
C ILE A 121 -19.87 28.68 -37.24
N PRO A 122 -18.54 28.70 -37.25
CA PRO A 122 -17.77 27.48 -37.01
C PRO A 122 -18.27 26.88 -35.70
N ALA A 123 -18.62 25.59 -35.71
CA ALA A 123 -19.01 24.89 -34.50
C ALA A 123 -17.93 25.16 -33.46
N LEU A 124 -18.30 25.90 -32.41
CA LEU A 124 -17.40 26.20 -31.33
C LEU A 124 -17.26 24.90 -30.55
N ASN A 125 -16.31 24.08 -30.97
CA ASN A 125 -15.93 22.84 -30.32
C ASN A 125 -15.21 23.21 -29.01
N LEU A 126 -15.94 23.77 -28.05
CA LEU A 126 -15.49 23.95 -26.68
C LEU A 126 -15.43 22.55 -26.07
N GLU A 127 -14.26 21.91 -26.17
CA GLU A 127 -13.97 20.75 -25.34
C GLU A 127 -14.10 21.21 -23.89
N VAL A 128 -15.03 20.61 -23.14
CA VAL A 128 -15.22 20.93 -21.72
C VAL A 128 -14.03 20.33 -20.98
N THR A 129 -13.03 21.16 -20.72
CA THR A 129 -11.86 20.75 -19.93
C THR A 129 -12.17 20.91 -18.44
N PRO A 130 -11.66 20.01 -17.58
CA PRO A 130 -11.68 20.20 -16.14
C PRO A 130 -11.05 21.55 -15.74
N SER A 131 -11.58 22.17 -14.70
CA SER A 131 -11.06 23.45 -14.18
C SER A 131 -9.76 23.29 -13.39
N ASP A 132 -9.50 22.08 -12.87
CA ASP A 132 -8.33 21.69 -12.11
C ASP A 132 -7.30 20.96 -12.98
N ASN A 133 -6.04 21.03 -12.58
CA ASN A 133 -4.98 20.22 -13.18
C ASN A 133 -5.15 18.77 -12.75
N ARG A 134 -5.04 17.83 -13.69
CA ARG A 134 -5.19 16.40 -13.41
C ARG A 134 -4.48 15.52 -14.41
N ILE A 135 -4.17 14.31 -14.00
CA ILE A 135 -3.61 13.25 -14.83
C ILE A 135 -4.63 12.12 -14.99
N ILE A 136 -4.75 11.61 -16.20
CA ILE A 136 -5.58 10.47 -16.54
C ILE A 136 -4.69 9.41 -17.18
N ILE A 137 -4.73 8.21 -16.61
CA ILE A 137 -3.99 7.04 -17.10
C ILE A 137 -5.01 5.94 -17.39
N PRO A 138 -5.54 5.86 -18.64
CA PRO A 138 -6.65 4.97 -18.98
C PRO A 138 -6.36 3.49 -18.70
N ARG A 139 -5.12 3.05 -18.94
CA ARG A 139 -4.68 1.65 -18.72
C ARG A 139 -5.05 1.13 -17.33
N ILE A 140 -4.87 1.99 -16.31
CA ILE A 140 -5.07 1.65 -14.89
C ILE A 140 -6.31 2.33 -14.30
N ASN A 141 -7.18 2.87 -15.16
CA ASN A 141 -8.42 3.57 -14.79
C ASN A 141 -8.22 4.68 -13.73
N GLN A 142 -7.12 5.43 -13.83
CA GLN A 142 -6.81 6.52 -12.90
C GLN A 142 -7.19 7.88 -13.48
N ASN A 143 -7.77 8.73 -12.63
CA ASN A 143 -8.13 10.12 -12.90
C ASN A 143 -7.90 10.93 -11.62
N ILE A 144 -6.76 11.61 -11.54
CA ILE A 144 -6.19 12.09 -10.27
C ILE A 144 -5.83 13.58 -10.39
N PRO A 145 -6.15 14.43 -9.40
CA PRO A 145 -5.67 15.81 -9.36
C PRO A 145 -4.13 15.89 -9.36
N VAL A 146 -3.58 16.88 -10.07
CA VAL A 146 -2.15 17.22 -10.00
C VAL A 146 -1.98 18.45 -9.13
N VAL A 147 -1.41 18.25 -7.95
CA VAL A 147 -1.12 19.28 -6.95
C VAL A 147 0.22 19.95 -7.26
N ARG A 148 0.28 21.27 -7.11
CA ARG A 148 1.49 22.07 -7.29
C ARG A 148 2.11 22.38 -5.94
N VAL A 149 3.41 22.16 -5.82
CA VAL A 149 4.20 22.56 -4.65
C VAL A 149 5.01 23.82 -4.99
N SER A 150 5.15 24.74 -4.04
CA SER A 150 5.95 25.95 -4.22
C SER A 150 7.43 25.61 -4.38
N SER A 151 8.11 26.31 -5.30
CA SER A 151 9.56 26.19 -5.46
C SER A 151 10.36 26.90 -4.36
N GLU A 152 9.71 27.57 -3.39
CA GLU A 152 10.38 28.34 -2.34
C GLU A 152 11.34 27.49 -1.49
N SER A 153 10.87 26.35 -0.98
CA SER A 153 11.67 25.43 -0.17
C SER A 153 12.86 24.87 -0.97
N LEU A 154 12.65 24.58 -2.26
CA LEU A 154 13.70 24.17 -3.20
C LEU A 154 14.76 25.27 -3.39
N LEU A 155 14.35 26.51 -3.63
CA LEU A 155 15.25 27.65 -3.86
C LEU A 155 16.09 27.98 -2.62
N ARG A 156 15.51 27.82 -1.42
CA ARG A 156 16.23 27.97 -0.15
C ARG A 156 17.13 26.77 0.20
N ARG A 157 17.07 25.69 -0.59
CA ARG A 157 17.75 24.41 -0.30
C ARG A 157 17.35 23.81 1.05
N ASP A 158 16.12 24.08 1.47
CA ASP A 158 15.55 23.49 2.69
C ASP A 158 14.87 22.17 2.33
N TRP A 159 15.64 21.09 2.36
CA TRP A 159 15.19 19.76 1.98
C TRP A 159 14.13 19.20 2.93
N ASN A 160 14.19 19.56 4.22
CA ASN A 160 13.22 19.11 5.21
C ASN A 160 11.86 19.78 5.00
N ALA A 161 11.86 21.09 4.73
CA ALA A 161 10.64 21.80 4.38
C ALA A 161 10.06 21.30 3.05
N LEU A 162 10.91 21.11 2.04
CA LEU A 162 10.46 20.59 0.73
C LEU A 162 9.82 19.20 0.87
N GLU A 163 10.45 18.29 1.60
CA GLU A 163 9.89 16.95 1.83
C GLU A 163 8.52 17.07 2.53
N LYS A 164 8.40 17.91 3.55
CA LYS A 164 7.13 18.14 4.23
C LYS A 164 6.05 18.69 3.29
N ASP A 165 6.39 19.67 2.45
CA ASP A 165 5.47 20.26 1.48
C ASP A 165 5.01 19.21 0.45
N MET A 166 5.92 18.36 -0.01
CA MET A 166 5.62 17.26 -0.94
C MET A 166 4.71 16.21 -0.31
N GLN A 167 4.99 15.78 0.92
CA GLN A 167 4.18 14.80 1.65
C GLN A 167 2.78 15.32 1.96
N GLU A 168 2.64 16.62 2.27
CA GLU A 168 1.32 17.22 2.47
C GLU A 168 0.53 17.24 1.15
N ALA A 169 1.16 17.65 0.05
CA ALA A 169 0.52 17.72 -1.26
C ALA A 169 0.09 16.35 -1.81
N LEU A 170 0.83 15.28 -1.50
CA LEU A 170 0.51 13.92 -1.91
C LEU A 170 -0.79 13.38 -1.28
N LYS A 171 -1.28 13.99 -0.19
CA LYS A 171 -2.58 13.62 0.40
C LYS A 171 -3.76 14.00 -0.47
N ASP A 172 -3.56 14.98 -1.35
CA ASP A 172 -4.58 15.62 -2.20
C ASP A 172 -4.47 15.22 -3.69
N GLY A 173 -3.47 14.42 -4.08
CA GLY A 173 -3.33 13.92 -5.44
C GLY A 173 -1.91 13.48 -5.79
N VAL A 174 -1.59 13.51 -7.08
CA VAL A 174 -0.19 13.38 -7.53
C VAL A 174 0.45 14.76 -7.52
N VAL A 175 1.76 14.82 -7.34
CA VAL A 175 2.48 16.10 -7.16
C VAL A 175 3.37 16.38 -8.34
N HIS A 176 3.24 17.57 -8.93
CA HIS A 176 4.23 18.11 -9.86
C HIS A 176 5.49 18.50 -9.09
N TYR A 177 6.62 17.93 -9.46
CA TYR A 177 7.88 18.13 -8.76
C TYR A 177 8.40 19.57 -8.99
N PRO A 178 8.63 20.36 -7.93
CA PRO A 178 9.04 21.76 -8.09
C PRO A 178 10.41 21.86 -8.78
N GLY A 179 10.56 22.85 -9.65
CA GLY A 179 11.78 23.05 -10.45
C GLY A 179 11.85 22.21 -11.73
N THR A 180 10.83 21.38 -12.01
CA THR A 180 10.70 20.71 -13.31
C THR A 180 9.80 21.48 -14.27
N SER A 181 9.95 21.27 -15.59
CA SER A 181 9.08 21.90 -16.59
C SER A 181 7.61 21.55 -16.35
N VAL A 182 6.72 22.35 -16.93
CA VAL A 182 5.26 22.14 -16.91
C VAL A 182 4.75 21.80 -18.31
N PRO A 183 3.57 21.16 -18.45
CA PRO A 183 2.96 20.90 -19.75
C PRO A 183 2.89 22.17 -20.62
N GLY A 184 3.32 22.06 -21.88
CA GLY A 184 3.37 23.17 -22.84
C GLY A 184 4.65 24.01 -22.78
N GLN A 185 5.53 23.77 -21.82
CA GLN A 185 6.90 24.30 -21.83
C GLN A 185 7.87 23.22 -22.26
N SER A 186 8.99 23.64 -22.86
CA SER A 186 10.02 22.70 -23.26
C SER A 186 10.71 22.08 -22.03
N GLY A 187 11.01 20.80 -22.12
CA GLY A 187 11.80 20.04 -21.15
C GLY A 187 11.05 18.96 -20.38
N SER A 188 11.62 18.55 -19.25
CA SER A 188 11.20 17.34 -18.54
C SER A 188 10.26 17.67 -17.39
N ILE A 189 9.03 17.21 -17.48
CA ILE A 189 8.00 17.30 -16.43
C ILE A 189 8.16 16.08 -15.52
N ALA A 190 8.23 16.27 -14.20
CA ALA A 190 8.20 15.16 -13.25
C ALA A 190 6.94 15.23 -12.39
N ILE A 191 6.23 14.10 -12.30
CA ILE A 191 5.05 13.93 -11.45
C ILE A 191 5.27 12.71 -10.56
N THR A 192 5.09 12.88 -9.25
CA THR A 192 5.25 11.80 -8.27
C THR A 192 3.90 11.47 -7.61
N GLY A 193 3.70 10.21 -7.26
CA GLY A 193 2.50 9.73 -6.59
C GLY A 193 2.77 8.51 -5.72
N HIS A 194 1.92 8.28 -4.71
CA HIS A 194 2.07 7.14 -3.83
C HIS A 194 1.75 5.81 -4.53
N SER A 195 2.55 4.79 -4.20
CA SER A 195 2.39 3.42 -4.71
C SER A 195 1.59 2.52 -3.78
N SER A 196 1.22 2.93 -2.56
CA SER A 196 0.66 1.99 -1.59
C SER A 196 -0.05 2.60 -0.39
N TYR A 197 -1.13 1.93 -0.02
CA TYR A 197 -1.89 2.11 1.20
C TYR A 197 -1.07 1.75 2.44
N PHE A 198 -0.26 2.68 2.95
CA PHE A 198 0.21 2.55 4.32
C PHE A 198 -0.97 2.84 5.28
N PRO A 199 -1.27 1.98 6.28
CA PRO A 199 -2.39 2.18 7.19
C PRO A 199 -2.33 3.51 7.97
N TRP A 200 -1.12 4.01 8.21
CA TRP A 200 -0.86 5.26 8.93
C TRP A 200 -0.82 6.50 8.03
N ASP A 201 -0.92 6.35 6.71
CA ASP A 201 -0.86 7.48 5.77
C ASP A 201 -2.27 8.08 5.56
N PRO A 202 -2.51 9.33 6.00
CA PRO A 202 -3.80 9.97 5.88
C PRO A 202 -3.96 10.56 4.48
N GLY A 203 -4.89 10.04 3.68
CA GLY A 203 -5.18 10.62 2.36
C GLY A 203 -6.03 9.71 1.49
N ARG A 204 -6.79 10.31 0.57
CA ARG A 204 -7.62 9.57 -0.41
C ARG A 204 -6.79 8.99 -1.56
N PHE A 205 -5.56 9.48 -1.74
CA PHE A 205 -4.73 9.24 -2.91
C PHE A 205 -3.46 8.41 -2.63
N LYS A 206 -3.47 7.59 -1.57
CA LYS A 206 -2.29 6.85 -1.10
C LYS A 206 -1.89 5.64 -1.95
N ASP A 207 -2.70 5.21 -2.88
CA ASP A 207 -2.42 4.09 -3.79
C ASP A 207 -2.62 4.47 -5.27
N VAL A 208 -2.64 5.77 -5.58
CA VAL A 208 -2.92 6.28 -6.94
C VAL A 208 -2.01 5.70 -8.01
N PHE A 209 -0.75 5.45 -7.69
CA PHE A 209 0.24 4.86 -8.59
C PHE A 209 0.61 3.42 -8.21
N ALA A 210 -0.18 2.75 -7.37
CA ALA A 210 0.04 1.34 -7.03
C ALA A 210 0.06 0.45 -8.29
N LEU A 211 -0.82 0.74 -9.25
CA LEU A 211 -0.91 0.01 -10.51
C LEU A 211 -0.02 0.58 -11.61
N LEU A 212 0.85 1.55 -11.35
CA LEU A 212 1.68 2.17 -12.39
C LEU A 212 2.60 1.15 -13.10
N HIS A 213 2.90 0.02 -12.44
CA HIS A 213 3.66 -1.10 -13.01
C HIS A 213 2.90 -1.86 -14.12
N GLU A 214 1.59 -1.67 -14.26
CA GLU A 214 0.77 -2.24 -15.33
C GLU A 214 0.79 -1.41 -16.62
N VAL A 215 1.34 -0.20 -16.57
CA VAL A 215 1.54 0.65 -17.76
C VAL A 215 2.60 0.02 -18.65
N VAL A 216 2.35 0.01 -19.96
CA VAL A 216 3.28 -0.52 -20.96
C VAL A 216 3.67 0.52 -22.00
N ILE A 217 4.75 0.26 -22.72
CA ILE A 217 5.19 1.09 -23.85
C ILE A 217 4.04 1.20 -24.88
N GLY A 218 3.79 2.41 -25.36
CA GLY A 218 2.69 2.75 -26.27
C GLY A 218 1.40 3.19 -25.58
N ASP A 219 1.29 3.04 -24.26
CA ASP A 219 0.13 3.55 -23.53
C ASP A 219 0.08 5.08 -23.55
N LYS A 220 -1.15 5.62 -23.53
CA LYS A 220 -1.38 7.06 -23.51
C LYS A 220 -1.57 7.56 -22.09
N ILE A 221 -0.95 8.69 -21.78
CA ILE A 221 -1.16 9.44 -20.55
C ILE A 221 -1.71 10.81 -20.93
N ILE A 222 -2.82 11.22 -20.33
CA ILE A 222 -3.46 12.50 -20.61
C ILE A 222 -3.24 13.39 -19.39
N VAL A 223 -2.70 14.59 -19.61
CA VAL A 223 -2.53 15.60 -18.57
C VAL A 223 -3.39 16.80 -18.94
N TYR A 224 -4.32 17.17 -18.06
CA TYR A 224 -4.99 18.46 -18.11
C TYR A 224 -4.18 19.45 -17.28
N TRP A 225 -3.75 20.53 -17.90
CA TRP A 225 -2.98 21.58 -17.25
C TRP A 225 -3.44 22.95 -17.73
N GLU A 226 -3.88 23.80 -16.80
CA GLU A 226 -4.37 25.14 -17.10
C GLU A 226 -5.43 25.13 -18.22
N GLN A 227 -6.40 24.22 -18.10
CA GLN A 227 -7.52 24.02 -19.05
C GLN A 227 -7.09 23.60 -20.47
N LYS A 228 -5.87 23.09 -20.64
CA LYS A 228 -5.40 22.49 -21.89
C LYS A 228 -5.13 21.01 -21.72
N LYS A 229 -5.39 20.24 -22.77
CA LYS A 229 -5.22 18.80 -22.81
C LYS A 229 -3.92 18.42 -23.49
N TYR A 230 -3.02 17.78 -22.76
CA TYR A 230 -1.75 17.27 -23.27
C TYR A 230 -1.81 15.74 -23.30
N ILE A 231 -1.52 15.14 -24.45
CA ILE A 231 -1.48 13.68 -24.58
C ILE A 231 -0.02 13.28 -24.77
N TYR A 232 0.42 12.33 -23.97
CA TYR A 232 1.74 11.72 -23.99
C TYR A 232 1.63 10.23 -24.32
N GLU A 233 2.67 9.68 -24.94
CA GLU A 233 2.81 8.25 -25.25
C GLU A 233 4.03 7.69 -24.53
N VAL A 234 3.83 6.63 -23.74
CA VAL A 234 4.90 5.96 -22.99
C VAL A 234 5.90 5.33 -23.95
N TYR A 235 7.19 5.58 -23.73
CA TYR A 235 8.26 5.02 -24.56
C TYR A 235 9.38 4.36 -23.75
N ASP A 236 9.49 4.62 -22.45
CA ASP A 236 10.49 4.00 -21.58
C ASP A 236 9.90 3.70 -20.19
N ILE A 237 10.31 2.58 -19.60
CA ILE A 237 9.94 2.15 -18.24
C ILE A 237 11.16 1.52 -17.59
N LYS A 238 11.56 2.03 -16.43
CA LYS A 238 12.73 1.52 -15.71
C LYS A 238 12.55 1.58 -14.20
N VAL A 239 13.36 0.78 -13.51
CA VAL A 239 13.45 0.79 -12.05
C VAL A 239 14.82 1.32 -11.64
N VAL A 240 14.84 2.34 -10.77
CA VAL A 240 16.06 2.99 -10.27
C VAL A 240 16.14 2.94 -8.75
N LEU A 241 17.31 3.25 -8.20
CA LEU A 241 17.49 3.42 -6.76
C LEU A 241 16.85 4.73 -6.27
N PRO A 242 16.37 4.82 -5.01
CA PRO A 242 15.78 6.04 -4.47
C PRO A 242 16.70 7.26 -4.52
N GLU A 243 18.01 7.04 -4.47
CA GLU A 243 19.04 8.09 -4.48
C GLU A 243 19.35 8.62 -5.89
N ASP A 244 18.83 7.97 -6.94
CA ASP A 244 19.06 8.39 -8.33
C ASP A 244 18.23 9.63 -8.71
N ILE A 245 18.75 10.79 -8.31
CA ILE A 245 18.16 12.10 -8.63
C ILE A 245 18.33 12.51 -10.10
N SER A 246 19.09 11.75 -10.90
CA SER A 246 19.36 12.11 -12.30
C SER A 246 18.07 12.14 -13.15
N ILE A 247 17.04 11.40 -12.71
CA ILE A 247 15.71 11.36 -13.32
C ILE A 247 14.96 12.70 -13.24
N LEU A 248 15.30 13.58 -12.29
CA LEU A 248 14.71 14.92 -12.14
C LEU A 248 15.45 15.99 -12.92
N LYS A 249 16.61 15.66 -13.50
CA LYS A 249 17.44 16.61 -14.24
C LYS A 249 16.68 17.12 -15.46
N GLN A 250 16.64 18.44 -15.60
CA GLN A 250 16.04 19.06 -16.77
C GLN A 250 16.85 18.75 -18.02
N THR A 251 16.13 18.30 -19.05
CA THR A 251 16.64 18.05 -20.40
C THR A 251 15.91 18.99 -21.35
N PRO A 252 16.52 19.36 -22.50
CA PRO A 252 15.82 20.11 -23.54
C PRO A 252 14.77 19.27 -24.28
N GLU A 253 14.78 17.95 -24.10
CA GLU A 253 13.76 17.05 -24.64
C GLU A 253 12.47 17.15 -23.82
N ASP A 254 11.36 17.34 -24.54
CA ASP A 254 10.02 17.41 -23.98
C ASP A 254 9.56 16.01 -23.57
N LYS A 255 9.39 15.78 -22.28
CA LYS A 255 8.95 14.49 -21.76
C LYS A 255 8.18 14.62 -20.45
N LEU A 256 7.32 13.65 -20.21
CA LEU A 256 6.63 13.43 -18.95
C LEU A 256 7.27 12.24 -18.24
N THR A 257 7.66 12.42 -16.98
CA THR A 257 8.23 11.38 -16.13
C THR A 257 7.32 11.16 -14.92
N LEU A 258 6.72 9.98 -14.82
CA LEU A 258 5.95 9.56 -13.65
C LEU A 258 6.85 8.74 -12.71
N ILE A 259 6.77 9.04 -11.42
CA ILE A 259 7.65 8.46 -10.39
C ILE A 259 6.78 7.89 -9.28
N THR A 260 7.08 6.66 -8.88
CA THR A 260 6.47 6.06 -7.69
C THR A 260 7.41 5.08 -7.00
N CYS A 261 7.10 4.65 -5.78
CA CYS A 261 7.89 3.63 -5.09
C CYS A 261 7.59 2.23 -5.65
N THR A 262 8.58 1.34 -5.62
CA THR A 262 8.40 -0.05 -6.07
C THR A 262 9.34 -1.00 -5.32
N PRO A 263 8.95 -2.27 -5.08
CA PRO A 263 7.61 -2.85 -5.25
C PRO A 263 6.52 -2.14 -4.43
N VAL A 264 5.25 -2.30 -4.83
CA VAL A 264 4.07 -1.77 -4.12
C VAL A 264 4.15 -2.15 -2.63
N GLY A 265 3.95 -1.17 -1.75
CA GLY A 265 4.05 -1.35 -0.29
C GLY A 265 5.45 -1.18 0.28
N THR A 266 6.45 -0.88 -0.56
CA THR A 266 7.84 -0.66 -0.15
C THR A 266 8.35 0.67 -0.68
N ASN A 267 9.50 1.13 -0.17
CA ASN A 267 10.20 2.32 -0.64
C ASN A 267 11.61 2.00 -1.19
N LEU A 268 11.89 0.72 -1.47
CA LEU A 268 13.23 0.20 -1.78
C LEU A 268 13.79 0.72 -3.10
N LYS A 269 12.93 0.90 -4.10
CA LYS A 269 13.30 1.39 -5.43
C LYS A 269 12.25 2.41 -5.91
N ARG A 270 12.50 3.01 -7.07
CA ARG A 270 11.54 3.86 -7.76
C ARG A 270 11.22 3.27 -9.13
N LEU A 271 9.93 3.19 -9.45
CA LEU A 271 9.47 2.90 -10.81
C LEU A 271 9.33 4.23 -11.54
N ILE A 272 9.93 4.29 -12.73
CA ILE A 272 9.96 5.46 -13.60
C ILE A 272 9.27 5.09 -14.90
N VAL A 273 8.22 5.83 -15.25
CA VAL A 273 7.54 5.73 -16.55
C VAL A 273 7.78 7.04 -17.30
N THR A 274 8.35 6.96 -18.49
CA THR A 274 8.66 8.13 -19.31
C THR A 274 7.85 8.11 -20.60
N ALA A 275 7.24 9.26 -20.90
CA ALA A 275 6.35 9.44 -22.04
C ALA A 275 6.70 10.72 -22.82
N LYS A 276 6.56 10.66 -24.15
CA LYS A 276 6.83 11.76 -25.08
C LYS A 276 5.52 12.44 -25.45
N PRO A 277 5.47 13.77 -25.64
CA PRO A 277 4.24 14.44 -26.02
C PRO A 277 3.87 14.09 -27.47
N ILE A 278 2.58 13.87 -27.73
CA ILE A 278 2.07 13.53 -29.07
C ILE A 278 0.99 14.50 -29.57
N SER A 279 0.25 15.18 -28.70
CA SER A 279 -0.75 16.18 -29.10
C SER A 279 -1.11 17.15 -27.98
N ILE A 280 -1.55 18.36 -28.36
CA ILE A 280 -2.12 19.38 -27.47
C ILE A 280 -3.51 19.74 -27.98
N ASP A 281 -4.53 19.70 -27.12
CA ASP A 281 -5.94 19.94 -27.47
C ASP A 281 -6.40 19.09 -28.67
N ASN A 282 -5.93 17.84 -28.70
CA ASN A 282 -6.08 16.86 -29.79
C ASN A 282 -5.48 17.27 -31.14
N VAL A 283 -4.69 18.34 -31.19
CA VAL A 283 -3.87 18.72 -32.34
C VAL A 283 -2.54 17.98 -32.26
N PRO A 284 -2.21 17.08 -33.21
CA PRO A 284 -0.95 16.34 -33.20
C PRO A 284 0.24 17.30 -33.24
N LEU A 285 1.24 17.02 -32.41
CA LEU A 285 2.53 17.69 -32.52
C LEU A 285 3.22 17.20 -33.79
N LYS A 286 3.81 18.13 -34.56
CA LYS A 286 4.64 17.75 -35.70
C LYS A 286 5.79 16.92 -35.17
N THR A 287 5.80 15.63 -35.52
CA THR A 287 7.00 14.83 -35.43
C THR A 287 7.88 15.28 -36.58
N ASP A 288 8.94 16.03 -36.28
CA ASP A 288 10.00 16.23 -37.25
C ASP A 288 10.55 14.84 -37.57
N LYS A 289 10.09 14.28 -38.70
CA LYS A 289 10.71 13.11 -39.31
C LYS A 289 12.11 13.53 -39.70
N ILE A 290 13.06 13.37 -38.78
CA ILE A 290 14.47 13.36 -39.11
C ILE A 290 14.70 12.05 -39.85
N THR A 291 14.48 12.08 -41.16
CA THR A 291 15.00 11.08 -42.09
C THR A 291 16.52 11.07 -41.94
N ARG A 292 17.08 9.96 -41.48
CA ARG A 292 18.47 9.59 -41.68
C ARG A 292 18.53 8.19 -42.23
#